data_AF-A0A6L8S333-F1
#
_entry.id   AF-A0A6L8S333-F1
#
_cell.length_a   1.000
_cell.length_b   1.000
_cell.length_c   1.000
_cell.angle_alpha   90.00
_cell.angle_beta   90.00
_cell.angle_gamma   90.00
#
_symmetry.space_group_name_H-M   'P 1'
#
loop_
_entity.id
_entity.type
_entity.pdbx_description
1 polymer ?
#
loop_
_entity_poly.entity_id
_entity_poly.type
_entity_poly.pdbx_seq_one_letter_code
_entity_poly.pdbx_strand_id
1 'polypeptide(L)'
;MHITVRKRRELKMLRQVNPYMSKYKIPREILEHVEDILDKKTLGEKGYVAIILNPIKDDEVDVLDELNLNCNEVEIPDNNFFYIVIKGKKHPMKKKKRWYSYDIILPENSGRIYVIYCMYEEHLRDIGVI
;
A
#
# COMPACT_ATOMS: atom_id res chain seq x y z
N MET A 1 1.93 10.51 4.34
CA MET A 1 0.83 10.82 3.40
C MET A 1 0.43 9.56 2.66
N HIS A 2 -0.84 9.18 2.79
CA HIS A 2 -1.43 8.05 2.08
C HIS A 2 -2.70 8.46 1.32
N ILE A 3 -3.11 7.60 0.38
CA ILE A 3 -4.38 7.70 -0.32
C ILE A 3 -5.24 6.51 0.10
N THR A 4 -6.48 6.79 0.48
CA THR A 4 -7.47 5.79 0.85
C THR A 4 -8.39 5.49 -0.33
N VAL A 5 -8.63 4.20 -0.60
CA VAL A 5 -9.58 3.73 -1.61
C VAL A 5 -10.47 2.66 -1.01
N ARG A 6 -11.77 2.91 -0.93
CA ARG A 6 -12.79 1.97 -0.43
C ARG A 6 -13.64 1.40 -1.55
N LYS A 7 -13.83 2.16 -2.64
CA LYS A 7 -14.80 1.83 -3.69
C LYS A 7 -14.18 1.98 -5.07
N ARG A 8 -14.68 1.20 -6.05
CA ARG A 8 -14.28 1.30 -7.46
C ARG A 8 -14.37 2.72 -8.03
N ARG A 9 -15.34 3.52 -7.58
CA ARG A 9 -15.46 4.93 -7.99
C ARG A 9 -14.26 5.80 -7.58
N GLU A 10 -13.71 5.55 -6.39
CA GLU A 10 -12.53 6.27 -5.86
C GLU A 10 -11.28 5.84 -6.63
N LEU A 11 -11.16 4.54 -6.96
CA LEU A 11 -10.09 4.07 -7.85
C LEU A 11 -10.19 4.72 -9.24
N LYS A 12 -11.41 4.85 -9.80
CA LYS A 12 -11.62 5.52 -11.08
C LYS A 12 -11.19 6.99 -11.03
N MET A 13 -11.54 7.70 -9.97
CA MET A 13 -11.09 9.09 -9.73
C MET A 13 -9.56 9.14 -9.60
N LEU A 14 -8.96 8.22 -8.83
CA LEU A 14 -7.52 8.13 -8.67
C LEU A 14 -6.80 7.95 -10.00
N ARG A 15 -7.30 7.05 -10.87
CA ARG A 15 -6.77 6.84 -12.23
C ARG A 15 -6.81 8.12 -13.08
N GLN A 16 -7.84 8.95 -12.92
CA GLN A 16 -7.99 10.22 -13.65
C GLN A 16 -7.04 11.30 -13.15
N VAL A 17 -6.80 11.40 -11.84
CA VAL A 17 -5.89 12.41 -11.27
C VAL A 17 -4.42 11.98 -11.31
N ASN A 18 -4.14 10.67 -11.39
CA ASN A 18 -2.79 10.11 -11.33
C ASN A 18 -1.78 10.73 -12.33
N PRO A 19 -2.14 11.02 -13.59
CA PRO A 19 -1.24 11.71 -14.52
C PRO A 19 -0.71 13.05 -14.02
N TYR A 20 -1.46 13.74 -13.15
CA TYR A 20 -1.12 15.05 -12.59
C TYR A 20 -0.32 14.97 -11.27
N MET A 21 -0.12 13.77 -10.72
CA MET A 21 0.58 13.58 -9.44
C MET A 21 2.11 13.70 -9.54
N SER A 22 2.66 13.93 -10.73
CA SER A 22 4.08 14.26 -10.95
C SER A 22 5.04 13.26 -10.28
N LYS A 23 5.81 13.66 -9.26
CA LYS A 23 6.72 12.77 -8.51
C LYS A 23 6.02 11.65 -7.72
N TYR A 24 4.74 11.82 -7.39
CA TYR A 24 3.90 10.84 -6.70
C TYR A 24 3.00 10.06 -7.65
N LYS A 25 3.22 10.14 -8.96
CA LYS A 25 2.51 9.31 -9.93
C LYS A 25 2.59 7.85 -9.50
N ILE A 26 1.43 7.24 -9.29
CA ILE A 26 1.23 5.87 -8.86
C ILE A 26 1.47 4.95 -10.06
N PRO A 27 2.33 3.92 -9.92
CA PRO A 27 2.54 2.94 -10.97
C PRO A 27 1.24 2.22 -11.37
N ARG A 28 1.17 1.79 -12.63
CA ARG A 28 -0.01 1.09 -13.15
C ARG A 28 -0.29 -0.20 -12.37
N GLU A 29 0.75 -0.93 -12.01
CA GLU A 29 0.70 -2.19 -11.29
C GLU A 29 0.11 -2.03 -9.88
N ILE A 30 0.35 -0.89 -9.24
CA ILE A 30 -0.27 -0.57 -7.94
C ILE A 30 -1.78 -0.33 -8.11
N LEU A 31 -2.19 0.37 -9.17
CA LEU A 31 -3.60 0.60 -9.45
C LEU A 31 -4.33 -0.69 -9.85
N GLU A 32 -3.66 -1.59 -10.57
CA GLU A 32 -4.17 -2.94 -10.89
C GLU A 32 -4.30 -3.77 -9.61
N HIS A 33 -3.31 -3.78 -8.73
CA HIS A 33 -3.39 -4.48 -7.44
C HIS A 33 -4.53 -3.96 -6.55
N VAL A 34 -4.78 -2.64 -6.52
CA VAL A 34 -5.93 -2.05 -5.82
C VAL A 34 -7.25 -2.57 -6.41
N GLU A 35 -7.34 -2.67 -7.74
CA GLU A 35 -8.52 -3.20 -8.42
C GLU A 35 -8.78 -4.67 -8.02
N ASP A 36 -7.73 -5.50 -8.04
CA ASP A 36 -7.81 -6.90 -7.64
C ASP A 36 -8.28 -7.06 -6.17
N ILE A 37 -7.80 -6.20 -5.27
CA ILE A 37 -8.26 -6.19 -3.87
C ILE A 37 -9.74 -5.82 -3.76
N LEU A 38 -10.18 -4.76 -4.45
CA LEU A 38 -11.58 -4.33 -4.42
C LEU A 38 -12.52 -5.40 -4.98
N ASP A 39 -12.05 -6.16 -5.97
CA ASP A 39 -12.83 -7.20 -6.63
C ASP A 39 -13.03 -8.45 -5.77
N LYS A 40 -12.11 -8.73 -4.84
CA LYS A 40 -12.26 -9.79 -3.82
C LYS A 40 -13.38 -9.50 -2.81
N LYS A 41 -13.79 -8.24 -2.66
CA LYS A 41 -14.84 -7.79 -1.70
C LYS A 41 -14.57 -8.18 -0.24
N THR A 42 -13.30 -8.25 0.15
CA THR A 42 -12.85 -8.66 1.50
C THR A 42 -12.64 -7.49 2.47
N LEU A 43 -12.89 -6.24 2.05
CA LEU A 43 -12.65 -5.05 2.88
C LEU A 43 -13.53 -4.98 4.12
N GLY A 44 -14.75 -5.53 4.10
CA GLY A 44 -15.73 -5.32 5.17
C GLY A 44 -16.21 -3.87 5.26
N GLU A 45 -16.88 -3.52 6.36
CA GLU A 45 -17.56 -2.21 6.51
C GLU A 45 -16.56 -1.07 6.74
N LYS A 46 -15.58 -1.30 7.62
CA LYS A 46 -14.58 -0.29 8.01
C LYS A 46 -13.29 -0.35 7.19
N GLY A 47 -13.10 -1.39 6.36
CA GLY A 47 -11.87 -1.58 5.62
C GLY A 47 -11.70 -0.70 4.39
N TYR A 48 -10.46 -0.66 3.91
CA TYR A 48 -10.03 0.16 2.79
C TYR A 48 -8.67 -0.29 2.26
N VAL A 49 -8.29 0.19 1.08
CA VAL A 49 -6.92 0.10 0.57
C VAL A 49 -6.20 1.41 0.91
N ALA A 50 -5.01 1.31 1.49
CA ALA A 50 -4.15 2.45 1.79
C ALA A 50 -2.90 2.41 0.89
N ILE A 51 -2.70 3.45 0.09
CA ILE A 51 -1.49 3.60 -0.74
C ILE A 51 -0.60 4.65 -0.09
N ILE A 52 0.48 4.22 0.54
CA ILE A 52 1.45 5.10 1.18
C ILE A 52 2.46 5.59 0.11
N LEU A 53 2.52 6.90 -0.07
CA LEU A 53 3.29 7.51 -1.16
C LEU A 53 4.74 7.82 -0.78
N ASN A 54 4.99 8.02 0.51
CA ASN A 54 6.35 8.22 1.01
C ASN A 54 6.97 6.86 1.34
N PRO A 55 8.27 6.66 1.06
CA PRO A 55 8.92 5.43 1.45
C PRO A 55 8.95 5.25 2.96
N ILE A 56 8.59 4.05 3.38
CA ILE A 56 8.60 3.53 4.75
C ILE A 56 10.00 2.99 5.05
N LYS A 57 10.46 3.13 6.29
CA LYS A 57 11.74 2.56 6.75
C LYS A 57 11.47 1.33 7.60
N ASP A 58 10.69 1.48 8.66
CA ASP A 58 10.25 0.37 9.50
C ASP A 58 8.84 -0.03 9.05
N ASP A 59 8.71 -1.22 8.46
CA ASP A 59 7.50 -1.63 7.76
C ASP A 59 6.26 -1.54 8.65
N GLU A 60 6.27 -2.22 9.80
CA GLU A 60 5.09 -2.29 10.64
C GLU A 60 4.89 -0.99 11.41
N VAL A 61 5.93 -0.46 12.05
CA VAL A 61 5.82 0.72 12.92
C VAL A 61 5.44 1.96 12.12
N ASP A 62 6.15 2.27 11.03
CA ASP A 62 5.86 3.47 10.25
C ASP A 62 4.50 3.36 9.52
N VAL A 63 4.06 2.14 9.14
CA VAL A 63 2.73 1.95 8.54
C VAL A 63 1.64 2.19 9.57
N LEU A 64 1.74 1.61 10.76
CA LEU A 64 0.74 1.81 11.81
C LEU A 64 0.65 3.28 12.21
N ASP A 65 1.79 3.96 12.36
CA ASP A 65 1.84 5.39 12.64
C ASP A 65 1.21 6.23 11.51
N GLU A 66 1.54 5.95 10.24
CA GLU A 66 0.97 6.65 9.08
C GLU A 66 -0.55 6.45 8.96
N LEU A 67 -1.06 5.30 9.40
CA LEU A 67 -2.48 4.97 9.42
C LEU A 67 -3.17 5.35 10.73
N ASN A 68 -2.42 5.86 11.72
CA ASN A 68 -2.89 6.18 13.06
C ASN A 68 -3.62 4.99 13.72
N LEU A 69 -3.01 3.81 13.64
CA LEU A 69 -3.50 2.55 14.19
C LEU A 69 -2.71 2.17 15.44
N ASN A 70 -3.40 1.59 16.43
CA ASN A 70 -2.78 1.04 17.63
C ASN A 70 -2.38 -0.42 17.37
N CYS A 71 -1.10 -0.77 17.53
CA CYS A 71 -0.59 -2.13 17.35
C CYS A 71 -1.27 -3.17 18.27
N ASN A 72 -1.85 -2.75 19.39
CA ASN A 72 -2.55 -3.65 20.32
C ASN A 72 -4.01 -3.94 19.93
N GLU A 73 -4.55 -3.22 18.94
CA GLU A 73 -5.96 -3.32 18.54
C GLU A 73 -6.14 -4.01 17.19
N VAL A 74 -5.08 -4.11 16.40
CA VAL A 74 -5.12 -4.69 15.06
C VAL A 74 -4.32 -5.97 14.99
N GLU A 75 -4.69 -6.83 14.04
CA GLU A 75 -3.98 -8.07 13.77
C GLU A 75 -3.33 -8.00 12.39
N ILE A 76 -2.03 -8.31 12.32
CA ILE A 76 -1.29 -8.46 11.06
C ILE A 76 -1.08 -9.96 10.85
N PRO A 77 -1.72 -10.59 9.85
CA PRO A 77 -1.58 -12.02 9.63
C PRO A 77 -0.17 -12.42 9.19
N ASP A 78 0.31 -13.55 9.69
CA ASP A 78 1.57 -14.15 9.26
C ASP A 78 1.58 -14.47 7.75
N ASN A 79 2.76 -14.36 7.13
CA ASN A 79 2.99 -14.70 5.71
C ASN A 79 2.09 -13.96 4.71
N ASN A 80 1.59 -12.78 5.09
CA ASN A 80 0.68 -12.00 4.28
C ASN A 80 1.36 -10.93 3.41
N PHE A 81 2.65 -11.14 3.13
CA PHE A 81 3.50 -10.16 2.49
C PHE A 81 3.64 -10.38 0.99
N PHE A 82 3.37 -9.35 0.19
CA PHE A 82 3.39 -9.42 -1.26
C PHE A 82 4.34 -8.38 -1.86
N TYR A 83 5.36 -8.83 -2.58
CA TYR A 83 6.22 -7.96 -3.38
C TYR A 83 5.57 -7.63 -4.73
N ILE A 84 5.47 -6.34 -5.07
CA ILE A 84 4.86 -5.87 -6.31
C ILE A 84 5.94 -5.37 -7.27
N VAL A 85 6.06 -6.03 -8.42
CA VAL A 85 7.05 -5.67 -9.45
C VAL A 85 6.52 -4.52 -10.31
N ILE A 86 7.17 -3.37 -10.24
CA ILE A 86 6.88 -2.23 -11.13
C ILE A 86 7.63 -2.36 -12.46
N LYS A 87 6.92 -2.35 -13.59
CA LYS A 87 7.53 -2.45 -14.93
C LYS A 87 7.98 -1.07 -15.46
N GLY A 88 8.83 -1.10 -16.48
CA GLY A 88 9.42 0.10 -17.10
C GLY A 88 10.61 0.68 -16.33
N LYS A 89 11.60 1.27 -17.01
CA LYS A 89 12.87 1.71 -16.37
C LYS A 89 12.83 3.13 -15.77
N LYS A 90 11.89 3.99 -16.20
CA LYS A 90 11.90 5.45 -15.91
C LYS A 90 10.76 5.94 -15.00
N HIS A 91 10.00 5.04 -14.36
CA HIS A 91 8.89 5.47 -13.51
C HIS A 91 9.41 6.16 -12.23
N PRO A 92 8.91 7.35 -11.83
CA PRO A 92 9.43 8.11 -10.69
C PRO A 92 9.35 7.31 -9.38
N MET A 93 8.26 6.57 -9.21
CA MET A 93 8.04 5.73 -8.03
C MET A 93 8.71 4.34 -8.08
N LYS A 94 9.49 4.04 -9.12
CA LYS A 94 10.31 2.81 -9.19
C LYS A 94 11.77 3.05 -8.83
N LYS A 95 12.29 4.24 -9.10
CA LYS A 95 13.73 4.52 -8.98
C LYS A 95 14.19 4.33 -7.54
N LYS A 96 15.04 3.32 -7.30
CA LYS A 96 15.57 2.93 -5.98
C LYS A 96 14.50 2.56 -4.96
N LYS A 97 13.33 2.11 -5.40
CA LYS A 97 12.21 1.76 -4.52
C LYS A 97 11.66 0.39 -4.87
N ARG A 98 11.35 -0.40 -3.84
CA ARG A 98 10.56 -1.64 -3.95
C ARG A 98 9.19 -1.43 -3.34
N TRP A 99 8.18 -2.06 -3.93
CA TRP A 99 6.79 -1.93 -3.53
C TRP A 99 6.29 -3.22 -2.91
N TYR A 100 5.49 -3.07 -1.87
CA TYR A 100 5.01 -4.18 -1.06
C TYR A 100 3.56 -3.97 -0.67
N SER A 101 2.90 -5.04 -0.27
CA SER A 101 1.53 -5.02 0.22
C SER A 101 1.28 -6.13 1.24
N TYR A 102 0.44 -5.85 2.23
CA TYR A 102 -0.13 -6.82 3.16
C TYR A 102 -1.49 -6.30 3.64
N ASP A 103 -2.31 -7.15 4.28
CA ASP A 103 -3.51 -6.71 4.99
C ASP A 103 -3.38 -6.72 6.51
N ILE A 104 -4.08 -5.77 7.12
CA ILE A 104 -4.26 -5.58 8.55
C ILE A 104 -5.74 -5.84 8.84
N ILE A 105 -6.03 -6.70 9.80
CA ILE A 105 -7.39 -7.01 10.26
C ILE A 105 -7.76 -6.05 11.39
N LEU A 106 -8.92 -5.41 11.24
CA LEU A 106 -9.47 -4.49 12.24
C LEU A 106 -10.18 -5.23 13.38
N PRO A 107 -10.32 -4.61 14.57
CA PRO A 107 -11.02 -5.19 15.72
C PRO A 107 -12.39 -5.76 15.34
N GLU A 108 -12.75 -6.85 16.02
CA GLU A 108 -14.04 -7.54 15.85
C GLU A 108 -14.30 -8.01 14.40
N ASN A 109 -13.25 -8.13 13.59
CA ASN A 109 -13.33 -8.44 12.17
C ASN A 109 -14.23 -7.44 11.41
N SER A 110 -14.26 -6.18 11.86
CA SER A 110 -15.08 -5.11 11.29
C SER A 110 -14.62 -4.64 9.90
N GLY A 111 -13.43 -5.07 9.48
CA GLY A 111 -12.92 -4.89 8.14
C GLY A 111 -11.44 -5.23 8.03
N ARG A 112 -10.90 -5.06 6.82
CA ARG A 112 -9.48 -5.23 6.50
C ARG A 112 -8.92 -3.99 5.83
N ILE A 113 -7.74 -3.58 6.26
CA ILE A 113 -6.96 -2.53 5.60
C ILE A 113 -5.89 -3.22 4.75
N TYR A 114 -5.96 -3.07 3.43
CA TYR A 114 -4.86 -3.50 2.56
C TYR A 114 -3.88 -2.37 2.40
N VAL A 115 -2.69 -2.51 2.96
CA VAL A 115 -1.62 -1.53 2.87
C VAL A 115 -0.81 -1.82 1.61
N ILE A 116 -0.49 -0.78 0.87
CA ILE A 116 0.43 -0.81 -0.27
C ILE A 116 1.41 0.33 -0.08
N TYR A 117 2.70 0.00 0.01
CA TYR A 117 3.72 0.96 0.36
C TYR A 117 5.02 0.65 -0.39
N CYS A 118 6.01 1.53 -0.24
CA CYS A 118 7.33 1.30 -0.82
C CYS A 118 8.44 1.56 0.18
N MET A 119 9.60 0.92 -0.03
CA MET A 119 10.82 1.14 0.74
C MET A 119 11.97 1.48 -0.19
N TYR A 120 12.97 2.21 0.31
CA TYR A 120 14.20 2.46 -0.45
C TYR A 120 15.04 1.18 -0.54
N GLU A 121 15.56 0.88 -1.72
CA GLU A 121 16.46 -0.27 -1.93
C GLU A 121 17.73 -0.19 -1.10
N GLU A 122 18.24 1.00 -0.84
CA GLU A 122 19.40 1.23 0.04
C GLU A 122 19.11 0.71 1.44
N HIS A 123 17.99 1.13 2.02
CA HIS A 123 17.60 0.68 3.35
C HIS A 123 17.40 -0.83 3.42
N LEU A 124 16.77 -1.43 2.41
CA LEU A 124 16.59 -2.89 2.34
C LEU A 124 17.91 -3.66 2.31
N ARG A 125 18.96 -3.09 1.70
CA ARG A 125 20.31 -3.69 1.73
C ARG A 125 20.94 -3.57 3.11
N ASP A 126 20.75 -2.43 3.78
CA ASP A 126 21.30 -2.20 5.12
C ASP A 126 20.76 -3.20 6.14
N ILE A 127 19.50 -3.61 5.99
CA ILE A 127 18.85 -4.61 6.84
C ILE A 127 18.96 -6.06 6.31
N GLY A 128 19.73 -6.29 5.23
CA GLY A 128 20.02 -7.63 4.71
C GLY A 128 18.85 -8.34 4.03
N VAL A 129 17.82 -7.62 3.59
CA VAL A 129 16.63 -8.19 2.90
C VAL A 129 16.90 -8.42 1.41
N ILE A 130 17.80 -7.64 0.79
CA ILE A 130 18.12 -7.70 -0.66
C ILE A 130 19.60 -7.55 -0.97
#